data_AF-A0A9D7GSU5-F1
#
_entry.id   AF-A0A9D7GSU5-F1
#
_cell.length_a   1.000
_cell.length_b   1.000
_cell.length_c   1.000
_cell.angle_alpha   90.00
_cell.angle_beta   90.00
_cell.angle_gamma   90.00
#
_symmetry.space_group_name_H-M   'P 1'
#
loop_
_entity.id
_entity.type
_entity.pdbx_description
1 polymer ?
#
loop_
_entity_poly.entity_id
_entity_poly.type
_entity_poly.pdbx_seq_one_letter_code
_entity_poly.pdbx_strand_id
1 'polypeptide(L)'
;MSTRAFRQLLAPVLVALLAACSDKALSPTEVMTGTATSNPAVLAADFVDITQQFGWLPKIALTTVQKKDTVVQTFTLDPKAGGLVTFGSGHRLVIYPWAICDPKSSGYGPTTWLNNCIQATTAIKFTIRSFTTKAGRPGTSVMPNVRFEPGSLVRLYFHDAKLTTFGKVHIPWCDSAGVCVDEGKSDTWQQTYYAPGNPGYWVYRNLRHFSSYIVAY
;
A
#
# COMPACT_ATOMS: atom_id res chain seq x y z
N MET A 1 -56.16 -46.16 27.02
CA MET A 1 -55.26 -45.44 27.96
C MET A 1 -54.07 -44.90 27.19
N SER A 2 -53.83 -43.59 27.30
CA SER A 2 -52.62 -42.82 26.94
C SER A 2 -52.19 -42.76 25.46
N THR A 3 -52.70 -41.76 24.74
CA THR A 3 -52.14 -41.22 23.50
C THR A 3 -51.08 -40.17 23.84
N ARG A 4 -49.82 -40.39 23.42
CA ARG A 4 -48.71 -39.42 23.59
C ARG A 4 -48.68 -38.44 22.43
N ALA A 5 -48.78 -37.14 22.73
CA ALA A 5 -48.66 -36.04 21.78
C ALA A 5 -47.19 -35.71 21.51
N PHE A 6 -46.79 -35.75 20.23
CA PHE A 6 -45.45 -35.40 19.75
C PHE A 6 -45.45 -33.91 19.38
N ARG A 7 -44.86 -33.06 20.24
CA ARG A 7 -44.69 -31.63 19.95
C ARG A 7 -43.42 -31.43 19.11
N GLN A 8 -43.58 -31.11 17.83
CA GLN A 8 -42.49 -30.63 16.96
C GLN A 8 -42.17 -29.17 17.31
N LEU A 9 -40.93 -28.92 17.71
CA LEU A 9 -40.34 -27.58 17.87
C LEU A 9 -39.77 -27.13 16.52
N LEU A 10 -40.44 -26.17 15.88
CA LEU A 10 -39.93 -25.44 14.73
C LEU A 10 -38.93 -24.38 15.21
N ALA A 11 -37.66 -24.53 14.83
CA ALA A 11 -36.64 -23.51 15.02
C ALA A 11 -36.62 -22.56 13.81
N PRO A 12 -36.63 -21.23 14.00
CA PRO A 12 -36.49 -20.28 12.91
C PRO A 12 -35.03 -20.21 12.42
N VAL A 13 -34.84 -20.47 11.13
CA VAL A 13 -33.56 -20.25 10.43
C VAL A 13 -33.42 -18.76 10.14
N LEU A 14 -32.55 -18.08 10.89
CA LEU A 14 -32.19 -16.68 10.66
C LEU A 14 -31.14 -16.61 9.54
N VAL A 15 -31.56 -16.23 8.33
CA VAL A 15 -30.65 -16.00 7.19
C VAL A 15 -30.04 -14.61 7.34
N ALA A 16 -28.78 -14.55 7.79
CA ALA A 16 -28.02 -13.30 7.82
C ALA A 16 -27.53 -12.96 6.40
N LEU A 17 -28.15 -11.94 5.80
CA LEU A 17 -27.68 -11.30 4.56
C LEU A 17 -26.39 -10.53 4.86
N LEU A 18 -25.24 -11.12 4.52
CA LEU A 18 -23.98 -10.40 4.44
C LEU A 18 -24.04 -9.45 3.24
N ALA A 19 -24.31 -8.18 3.49
CA ALA A 19 -24.08 -7.11 2.53
C ALA A 19 -22.56 -7.00 2.30
N ALA A 20 -22.08 -7.59 1.21
CA ALA A 20 -20.75 -7.33 0.70
C ALA A 20 -20.72 -5.90 0.15
N CYS A 21 -20.20 -4.96 0.93
CA CYS A 21 -19.80 -3.65 0.43
C CYS A 21 -18.70 -3.88 -0.63
N SER A 22 -19.13 -4.00 -1.88
CA SER A 22 -18.25 -3.96 -3.04
C SER A 22 -17.91 -2.50 -3.30
N ASP A 23 -17.00 -1.97 -2.50
CA ASP A 23 -16.44 -0.64 -2.71
C ASP A 23 -15.59 -0.70 -3.99
N LYS A 24 -16.22 -0.42 -5.13
CA LYS A 24 -15.48 -0.10 -6.36
C LYS A 24 -14.67 1.16 -6.07
N ALA A 25 -13.36 0.99 -5.94
CA ALA A 25 -12.44 2.10 -5.76
C ALA A 25 -12.45 2.98 -7.03
N LEU A 26 -13.29 4.01 -7.03
CA LEU A 26 -13.24 5.04 -8.06
C LEU A 26 -12.10 5.98 -7.71
N SER A 27 -10.91 5.77 -8.31
CA SER A 27 -9.87 6.80 -8.45
C SER A 27 -10.53 8.15 -8.77
N PRO A 28 -10.00 9.31 -8.32
CA PRO A 28 -10.60 10.57 -8.73
C PRO A 28 -10.57 10.61 -10.26
N THR A 29 -11.74 10.54 -10.89
CA THR A 29 -11.88 10.78 -12.32
C THR A 29 -11.80 12.29 -12.49
N GLU A 30 -10.60 12.85 -12.42
CA GLU A 30 -10.37 14.00 -13.27
C GLU A 30 -10.52 13.49 -14.71
N VAL A 31 -11.50 14.06 -15.41
CA VAL A 31 -11.73 13.82 -16.84
C VAL A 31 -10.51 14.40 -17.58
N MET A 32 -9.44 13.62 -17.65
CA MET A 32 -8.25 13.92 -18.44
C MET A 32 -8.52 13.49 -19.88
N THR A 33 -9.07 14.40 -20.68
CA THR A 33 -9.14 14.29 -22.15
C THR A 33 -7.74 14.49 -22.75
N GLY A 34 -6.81 13.61 -22.42
CA GLY A 34 -5.45 13.64 -22.94
C GLY A 34 -4.92 12.21 -23.06
N THR A 35 -4.31 11.90 -24.20
CA THR A 35 -3.54 10.67 -24.41
C THR A 35 -2.60 10.44 -23.22
N ALA A 36 -2.60 9.23 -22.67
CA ALA A 36 -1.87 8.87 -21.47
C ALA A 36 -0.35 8.98 -21.65
N THR A 37 0.19 10.18 -21.48
CA THR A 37 1.62 10.40 -21.25
C THR A 37 1.91 10.10 -19.78
N SER A 38 2.77 9.12 -19.52
CA SER A 38 3.33 8.81 -18.20
C SER A 38 4.16 9.99 -17.68
N ASN A 39 4.14 10.28 -16.38
CA ASN A 39 5.10 11.23 -15.80
C ASN A 39 6.44 10.48 -15.60
N PRO A 40 7.51 10.79 -16.35
CA PRO A 40 8.76 10.06 -16.24
C PRO A 40 9.37 10.22 -14.84
N ALA A 41 9.95 9.14 -14.29
CA ALA A 41 10.66 9.27 -13.04
C ALA A 41 11.82 10.26 -13.15
N VAL A 42 12.04 11.00 -12.06
CA VAL A 42 13.10 12.00 -11.95
C VAL A 42 14.29 11.39 -11.21
N LEU A 43 15.51 11.66 -11.68
CA LEU A 43 16.72 11.27 -10.97
C LEU A 43 16.76 12.00 -9.63
N ALA A 44 16.88 11.24 -8.54
CA ALA A 44 17.05 11.80 -7.21
C ALA A 44 18.48 12.32 -7.03
N ALA A 45 18.68 13.62 -7.23
CA ALA A 45 19.99 14.25 -7.09
C ALA A 45 20.60 14.08 -5.68
N ASP A 46 19.73 14.05 -4.65
CA ASP A 46 20.12 14.01 -3.23
C ASP A 46 19.81 12.66 -2.58
N PHE A 47 19.85 11.55 -3.32
CA PHE A 47 19.61 10.25 -2.73
C PHE A 47 20.75 9.86 -1.76
N VAL A 48 20.43 9.85 -0.48
CA VAL A 48 21.28 9.31 0.59
C VAL A 48 20.87 7.87 0.86
N ASP A 49 21.80 7.04 1.34
CA ASP A 49 21.48 5.70 1.81
C ASP A 49 20.28 5.74 2.79
N ILE A 50 19.26 4.92 2.51
CA ILE A 50 17.99 4.92 3.26
C ILE A 50 18.25 4.63 4.75
N THR A 51 19.22 3.78 5.06
CA THR A 51 19.60 3.44 6.44
C THR A 51 20.29 4.61 7.11
N GLN A 52 21.09 5.39 6.39
CA GLN A 52 21.69 6.61 6.92
C GLN A 52 20.65 7.70 7.16
N GLN A 53 19.75 7.93 6.19
CA GLN A 53 18.73 8.99 6.28
C GLN A 53 17.66 8.70 7.34
N PHE A 54 17.22 7.43 7.45
CA PHE A 54 16.09 7.02 8.30
C PHE A 54 16.48 6.02 9.38
N GLY A 55 17.77 5.85 9.67
CA GLY A 55 18.25 4.89 10.66
C GLY A 55 17.82 5.17 12.10
N TRP A 56 17.33 6.39 12.36
CA TRP A 56 16.76 6.80 13.64
C TRP A 56 15.32 6.28 13.86
N LEU A 57 14.62 5.84 12.80
CA LEU A 57 13.31 5.22 12.93
C LEU A 57 13.43 3.79 13.49
N PRO A 58 12.44 3.31 14.26
CA PRO A 58 12.40 1.93 14.69
C PRO A 58 12.48 0.96 13.50
N LYS A 59 13.41 0.00 13.57
CA LYS A 59 13.47 -1.09 12.60
C LYS A 59 12.41 -2.13 12.96
N ILE A 60 11.45 -2.31 12.07
CA ILE A 60 10.32 -3.20 12.34
C ILE A 60 10.68 -4.64 11.98
N ALA A 61 10.49 -5.57 12.91
CA ALA A 61 10.66 -6.99 12.66
C ALA A 61 9.46 -7.57 11.92
N LEU A 62 9.71 -8.48 10.97
CA LEU A 62 8.67 -9.12 10.16
C LEU A 62 8.67 -10.63 10.38
N THR A 63 7.47 -11.21 10.43
CA THR A 63 7.30 -12.66 10.30
C THR A 63 7.09 -12.98 8.83
N THR A 64 7.92 -13.87 8.26
CA THR A 64 7.93 -14.17 6.82
C THR A 64 7.40 -15.57 6.53
N VAL A 65 6.54 -15.68 5.53
CA VAL A 65 6.05 -16.92 4.96
C VAL A 65 6.23 -16.88 3.45
N GLN A 66 7.05 -17.78 2.90
CA GLN A 66 7.19 -17.94 1.46
C GLN A 66 6.01 -18.74 0.89
N LYS A 67 5.36 -18.23 -0.16
CA LYS A 67 4.30 -18.92 -0.91
C LYS A 67 4.62 -18.88 -2.40
N LYS A 68 5.28 -19.94 -2.91
CA LYS A 68 5.77 -20.00 -4.29
C LYS A 68 6.66 -18.80 -4.63
N ASP A 69 6.26 -18.00 -5.60
CA ASP A 69 6.89 -16.77 -6.10
C ASP A 69 6.52 -15.51 -5.29
N THR A 70 5.63 -15.65 -4.30
CA THR A 70 5.18 -14.55 -3.44
C THR A 70 5.78 -14.68 -2.05
N VAL A 71 6.35 -13.59 -1.54
CA VAL A 71 6.74 -13.47 -0.13
C VAL A 71 5.60 -12.81 0.63
N VAL A 72 5.08 -13.45 1.68
CA VAL A 72 4.07 -12.86 2.56
C VAL A 72 4.72 -12.53 3.89
N GLN A 73 4.67 -11.28 4.30
CA GLN A 73 5.25 -10.81 5.54
C GLN A 73 4.21 -10.11 6.40
N THR A 74 4.27 -10.31 7.71
CA THR A 74 3.42 -9.61 8.66
C THR A 74 4.25 -8.86 9.67
N PHE A 75 3.78 -7.68 10.07
CA PHE A 75 4.40 -6.87 11.12
C PHE A 75 3.35 -6.05 11.85
N THR A 76 3.68 -5.61 13.05
CA THR A 76 2.89 -4.66 13.82
C THR A 76 3.65 -3.36 13.93
N LEU A 77 2.98 -2.26 13.63
CA LEU A 77 3.54 -0.92 13.68
C LEU A 77 2.82 -0.10 14.74
N ASP A 78 3.56 0.57 15.62
CA ASP A 78 3.02 1.64 16.46
C ASP A 78 3.02 2.95 15.65
N PRO A 79 1.84 3.51 15.30
CA PRO A 79 1.78 4.74 14.52
C PRO A 79 2.47 5.92 15.20
N LYS A 80 2.56 5.94 16.53
CA LYS A 80 3.19 7.03 17.29
C LYS A 80 4.71 7.07 17.12
N ALA A 81 5.32 5.94 16.83
CA ALA A 81 6.76 5.82 16.66
C ALA A 81 7.19 5.81 15.18
N GLY A 82 6.28 5.46 14.27
CA GLY A 82 6.63 5.23 12.87
C GLY A 82 7.54 4.00 12.72
N GLY A 83 8.21 3.87 11.57
CA GLY A 83 9.13 2.77 11.36
C GLY A 83 9.77 2.72 9.99
N LEU A 84 10.94 2.07 9.94
CA LEU A 84 11.60 1.64 8.72
C LEU A 84 11.36 0.13 8.55
N VAL A 85 10.51 -0.21 7.59
CA VAL A 85 10.15 -1.60 7.29
C VAL A 85 10.96 -2.07 6.09
N THR A 86 11.58 -3.24 6.23
CA THR A 86 12.30 -3.90 5.13
C THR A 86 11.56 -5.16 4.73
N PHE A 87 11.15 -5.25 3.47
CA PHE A 87 10.27 -6.31 3.03
C PHE A 87 10.63 -6.82 1.63
N GLY A 88 10.08 -7.97 1.24
CA GLY A 88 10.36 -8.66 -0.01
C GLY A 88 11.85 -8.85 -0.25
N SER A 89 12.27 -8.59 -1.48
CA SER A 89 13.67 -8.66 -1.91
C SER A 89 14.42 -7.35 -1.61
N GLY A 90 14.32 -6.85 -0.36
CA GLY A 90 15.04 -5.67 0.10
C GLY A 90 14.33 -4.33 -0.13
N HIS A 91 13.05 -4.34 -0.51
CA HIS A 91 12.21 -3.14 -0.59
C HIS A 91 12.10 -2.46 0.78
N ARG A 92 11.85 -1.15 0.78
CA ARG A 92 11.75 -0.36 2.01
C ARG A 92 10.47 0.44 2.04
N LEU A 93 9.93 0.59 3.24
CA LEU A 93 8.83 1.50 3.53
C LEU A 93 9.24 2.34 4.73
N VAL A 94 9.21 3.66 4.55
CA VAL A 94 9.49 4.65 5.59
C VAL A 94 8.15 5.25 5.99
N ILE A 95 7.77 5.10 7.27
CA ILE A 95 6.57 5.72 7.83
C ILE A 95 7.00 6.61 8.99
N TYR A 96 6.69 7.89 8.92
CA TYR A 96 6.96 8.82 10.02
C TYR A 96 6.00 8.62 11.20
N PRO A 97 6.43 8.98 12.42
CA PRO A 97 5.53 9.13 13.56
C PRO A 97 4.26 9.90 13.18
N TRP A 98 3.12 9.41 13.65
CA TRP A 98 1.81 10.01 13.48
C TRP A 98 1.35 10.17 12.03
N ALA A 99 1.99 9.49 11.08
CA ALA A 99 1.62 9.63 9.67
C ALA A 99 0.32 8.90 9.29
N ILE A 100 -0.10 7.89 10.05
CA ILE A 100 -1.22 7.02 9.67
C ILE A 100 -2.54 7.55 10.24
N CYS A 101 -3.54 7.70 9.38
CA CYS A 101 -4.91 7.98 9.81
C CYS A 101 -5.55 6.77 10.49
N ASP A 102 -6.37 6.99 11.51
CA ASP A 102 -7.11 5.93 12.19
C ASP A 102 -8.05 5.22 11.20
N PRO A 103 -7.80 3.94 10.88
CA PRO A 103 -8.60 3.20 9.89
C PRO A 103 -10.07 3.03 10.31
N LYS A 104 -10.39 3.16 11.60
CA LYS A 104 -11.77 2.99 12.10
C LYS A 104 -12.65 4.22 11.87
N SER A 105 -12.05 5.41 11.81
CA SER A 105 -12.79 6.69 11.80
C SER A 105 -12.56 7.52 10.55
N SER A 106 -11.42 7.34 9.87
CA SER A 106 -10.98 8.26 8.81
C SER A 106 -11.43 7.90 7.39
N GLY A 107 -12.10 6.75 7.22
CA GLY A 107 -12.45 6.19 5.92
C GLY A 107 -11.23 5.82 5.08
N TYR A 108 -11.48 5.21 3.91
CA TYR A 108 -10.46 4.93 2.92
C TYR A 108 -11.03 5.09 1.52
N GLY A 109 -10.30 5.80 0.66
CA GLY A 109 -10.61 5.91 -0.76
C GLY A 109 -10.25 7.28 -1.33
N PRO A 110 -10.30 7.42 -2.65
CA PRO A 110 -9.89 8.62 -3.38
C PRO A 110 -10.46 9.95 -2.89
N THR A 111 -11.72 9.96 -2.45
CA THR A 111 -12.38 11.15 -1.88
C THR A 111 -11.90 11.53 -0.48
N THR A 112 -11.10 10.67 0.16
CA THR A 112 -10.63 10.82 1.55
C THR A 112 -9.11 10.96 1.66
N TRP A 113 -8.34 10.59 0.64
CA TRP A 113 -6.87 10.55 0.70
C TRP A 113 -6.20 11.91 0.93
N LEU A 114 -6.85 13.00 0.53
CA LEU A 114 -6.34 14.36 0.69
C LEU A 114 -6.97 15.11 1.88
N ASN A 115 -7.90 14.48 2.60
CA ASN A 115 -8.57 15.11 3.74
C ASN A 115 -7.73 14.91 5.00
N ASN A 116 -7.69 15.92 5.87
CA ASN A 116 -7.14 15.76 7.22
C ASN A 116 -7.89 14.65 7.98
N CYS A 117 -7.26 14.07 8.99
CA CYS A 117 -7.77 12.91 9.70
C CYS A 117 -7.35 12.88 11.18
N ILE A 118 -8.05 12.04 11.94
CA ILE A 118 -7.60 11.68 13.28
C ILE A 118 -6.50 10.62 13.10
N GLN A 119 -5.30 10.91 13.60
CA GLN A 119 -4.18 9.98 13.52
C GLN A 119 -4.43 8.73 14.38
N ALA A 120 -3.99 7.59 13.89
CA ALA A 120 -4.07 6.33 14.62
C ALA A 120 -3.21 6.39 15.89
N THR A 121 -3.77 5.93 17.01
CA THR A 121 -3.07 5.86 18.31
C THR A 121 -2.82 4.42 18.77
N THR A 122 -3.36 3.45 18.04
CA THR A 122 -3.26 2.02 18.35
C THR A 122 -2.40 1.31 17.32
N ALA A 123 -1.66 0.29 17.77
CA ALA A 123 -0.80 -0.47 16.89
C ALA A 123 -1.60 -1.17 15.78
N ILE A 124 -1.08 -1.13 14.55
CA ILE A 124 -1.72 -1.69 13.37
C ILE A 124 -0.92 -2.89 12.89
N LYS A 125 -1.59 -4.04 12.73
CA LYS A 125 -0.99 -5.24 12.14
C LYS A 125 -1.15 -5.21 10.63
N PHE A 126 -0.03 -5.12 9.91
CA PHE A 126 0.02 -5.18 8.46
C PHE A 126 0.41 -6.57 7.97
N THR A 127 -0.11 -6.91 6.79
CA THR A 127 0.29 -8.03 5.96
C THR A 127 0.69 -7.49 4.60
N ILE A 128 1.94 -7.71 4.21
CA ILE A 128 2.48 -7.34 2.91
C ILE A 128 2.72 -8.60 2.09
N ARG A 129 2.28 -8.59 0.83
CA ARG A 129 2.60 -9.58 -0.19
C ARG A 129 3.52 -8.94 -1.21
N SER A 130 4.76 -9.42 -1.31
CA SER A 130 5.70 -9.01 -2.35
C SER A 130 5.75 -10.05 -3.45
N PHE A 131 5.70 -9.60 -4.69
CA PHE A 131 5.67 -10.46 -5.87
C PHE A 131 6.42 -9.80 -7.04
N THR A 132 6.67 -10.59 -8.07
CA THR A 132 7.19 -10.10 -9.34
C THR A 132 6.06 -10.12 -10.37
N THR A 133 5.84 -9.00 -11.06
CA THR A 133 4.83 -8.88 -12.12
C THR A 133 5.19 -9.74 -13.33
N LYS A 134 4.25 -9.97 -14.25
CA LYS A 134 4.53 -10.64 -15.53
C LYS A 134 5.63 -9.95 -16.34
N ALA A 135 5.80 -8.63 -16.16
CA ALA A 135 6.86 -7.84 -16.78
C ALA A 135 8.23 -7.97 -16.06
N GLY A 136 8.33 -8.82 -15.04
CA GLY A 136 9.56 -9.05 -14.28
C GLY A 136 9.89 -7.96 -13.26
N ARG A 137 8.91 -7.13 -12.89
CA ARG A 137 9.10 -5.95 -12.02
C ARG A 137 8.56 -6.19 -10.61
N PRO A 138 9.13 -5.55 -9.59
CA PRO A 138 8.64 -5.72 -8.23
C PRO A 138 7.24 -5.14 -8.05
N GLY A 139 6.46 -5.78 -7.19
CA GLY A 139 5.13 -5.35 -6.79
C GLY A 139 4.83 -5.73 -5.35
N THR A 140 3.90 -5.00 -4.75
CA THR A 140 3.46 -5.21 -3.38
C THR A 140 1.95 -5.05 -3.26
N SER A 141 1.35 -5.78 -2.33
CA SER A 141 -0.04 -5.64 -1.93
C SER A 141 -0.14 -5.73 -0.41
N VAL A 142 -0.85 -4.80 0.21
CA VAL A 142 -0.86 -4.59 1.65
C VAL A 142 -2.28 -4.61 2.21
N MET A 143 -2.41 -5.18 3.40
CA MET A 143 -3.65 -5.21 4.19
C MET A 143 -3.32 -4.93 5.66
N PRO A 144 -4.09 -4.11 6.41
CA PRO A 144 -5.22 -3.33 5.92
C PRO A 144 -4.79 -2.21 4.97
N ASN A 145 -5.73 -1.78 4.14
CA ASN A 145 -5.61 -0.53 3.42
C ASN A 145 -5.67 0.62 4.43
N VAL A 146 -4.71 1.54 4.38
CA VAL A 146 -4.68 2.72 5.24
C VAL A 146 -4.40 3.96 4.41
N ARG A 147 -4.83 5.14 4.88
CA ARG A 147 -4.42 6.43 4.32
C ARG A 147 -3.53 7.19 5.30
N PHE A 148 -2.78 8.15 4.78
CA PHE A 148 -1.86 8.96 5.56
C PHE A 148 -2.40 10.38 5.75
N GLU A 149 -2.02 11.01 6.85
CA GLU A 149 -2.35 12.40 7.12
C GLU A 149 -1.67 13.29 6.06
N PRO A 150 -2.40 14.22 5.41
CA PRO A 150 -1.79 15.12 4.43
C PRO A 150 -0.58 15.87 5.01
N GLY A 151 0.52 15.90 4.24
CA GLY A 151 1.79 16.53 4.65
C GLY A 151 2.70 15.62 5.49
N SER A 152 2.25 14.44 5.90
CA SER A 152 3.13 13.44 6.50
C SER A 152 4.09 12.83 5.47
N LEU A 153 5.29 12.44 5.92
CA LEU A 153 6.27 11.79 5.06
C LEU A 153 6.13 10.27 5.18
N VAL A 154 5.49 9.68 4.18
CA VAL A 154 5.50 8.23 3.98
C VAL A 154 6.02 7.94 2.59
N ARG A 155 6.99 7.04 2.50
CA ARG A 155 7.69 6.77 1.24
C ARG A 155 7.93 5.29 1.04
N LEU A 156 7.60 4.83 -0.16
CA LEU A 156 7.79 3.46 -0.61
C LEU A 156 8.96 3.39 -1.58
N TYR A 157 9.88 2.47 -1.32
CA TYR A 157 11.06 2.20 -2.12
C TYR A 157 11.03 0.77 -2.62
N PHE A 158 10.99 0.60 -3.93
CA PHE A 158 11.26 -0.66 -4.59
C PHE A 158 12.72 -0.74 -4.99
N HIS A 159 13.33 -1.89 -4.70
CA HIS A 159 14.60 -2.28 -5.31
C HIS A 159 14.28 -3.02 -6.60
N ASP A 160 14.78 -2.52 -7.73
CA ASP A 160 14.64 -3.17 -9.04
C ASP A 160 16.03 -3.42 -9.63
N ALA A 161 16.53 -4.62 -9.41
CA ALA A 161 17.81 -5.08 -9.95
C ALA A 161 17.84 -5.15 -11.49
N LYS A 162 16.67 -5.15 -12.15
CA LYS A 162 16.53 -5.26 -13.62
C LYS A 162 16.22 -3.90 -14.27
N LEU A 163 16.21 -2.80 -13.52
CA LEU A 163 15.93 -1.48 -14.08
C LEU A 163 17.13 -1.01 -14.92
N THR A 164 16.90 -0.77 -16.21
CA THR A 164 17.92 -0.31 -17.16
C THR A 164 17.52 0.95 -17.91
N THR A 165 16.24 1.34 -17.87
CA THR A 165 15.70 2.53 -18.56
C THR A 165 14.84 3.35 -17.61
N PHE A 166 15.08 4.65 -17.53
CA PHE A 166 14.51 5.49 -16.47
C PHE A 166 13.40 6.44 -16.95
N GLY A 167 13.45 6.86 -18.21
CA GLY A 167 12.54 7.89 -18.76
C GLY A 167 11.07 7.51 -18.86
N LYS A 168 10.66 6.34 -18.34
CA LYS A 168 9.24 5.90 -18.30
C LYS A 168 8.88 5.17 -17.01
N VAL A 169 9.85 4.91 -16.13
CA VAL A 169 9.57 4.14 -14.91
C VAL A 169 8.66 4.96 -14.00
N HIS A 170 7.66 4.32 -13.42
CA HIS A 170 6.75 4.92 -12.44
C HIS A 170 6.23 3.84 -11.48
N ILE A 171 5.70 4.26 -10.33
CA ILE A 171 5.07 3.36 -9.35
C ILE A 171 3.57 3.64 -9.29
N PRO A 172 2.73 3.01 -10.14
CA PRO A 172 1.29 3.21 -10.07
C PRO A 172 0.68 2.46 -8.87
N TRP A 173 -0.38 3.04 -8.32
CA TRP A 173 -1.28 2.33 -7.41
C TRP A 173 -2.20 1.41 -8.22
N CYS A 174 -2.50 0.22 -7.72
CA CYS A 174 -3.48 -0.67 -8.33
C CYS A 174 -4.64 -0.96 -7.36
N ASP A 175 -5.86 -0.86 -7.84
CA ASP A 175 -7.06 -1.20 -7.08
C ASP A 175 -7.26 -2.72 -6.95
N SER A 176 -8.33 -3.13 -6.26
CA SER A 176 -8.67 -4.56 -6.10
C SER A 176 -9.13 -5.24 -7.40
N ALA A 177 -9.51 -4.47 -8.42
CA ALA A 177 -9.83 -4.98 -9.76
C ALA A 177 -8.57 -5.11 -10.65
N GLY A 178 -7.41 -4.64 -10.18
CA GLY A 178 -6.16 -4.65 -10.93
C GLY A 178 -6.00 -3.47 -11.89
N VAL A 179 -6.87 -2.45 -11.79
CA VAL A 179 -6.72 -1.20 -12.55
C VAL A 179 -5.64 -0.37 -11.87
N CYS A 180 -4.60 -0.01 -12.62
CA CYS A 180 -3.46 0.74 -12.10
C CYS A 180 -3.47 2.19 -12.59
N VAL A 181 -3.21 3.13 -11.68
CA VAL A 181 -3.20 4.58 -11.92
C VAL A 181 -1.89 5.18 -11.43
N ASP A 182 -1.23 5.96 -12.29
CA ASP A 182 -0.09 6.78 -11.89
C ASP A 182 -0.58 8.07 -11.23
N GLU A 183 -0.71 8.06 -9.90
CA GLU A 183 -1.16 9.22 -9.15
C GLU A 183 -0.14 10.38 -9.18
N GLY A 184 1.12 10.10 -9.59
CA GLY A 184 2.17 11.12 -9.71
C GLY A 184 1.98 12.04 -10.91
N LYS A 185 1.03 11.71 -11.80
CA LYS A 185 0.64 12.54 -12.94
C LYS A 185 -0.18 13.75 -12.52
N SER A 186 -1.08 13.59 -11.54
CA SER A 186 -1.94 14.67 -11.03
C SER A 186 -1.45 15.25 -9.71
N ASP A 187 -0.67 14.51 -8.92
CA ASP A 187 -0.08 14.97 -7.66
C ASP A 187 1.45 14.86 -7.69
N THR A 188 2.13 15.98 -7.93
CA THR A 188 3.60 16.05 -7.96
C THR A 188 4.24 15.66 -6.62
N TRP A 189 3.50 15.73 -5.51
CA TRP A 189 3.97 15.20 -4.22
C TRP A 189 4.24 13.70 -4.28
N GLN A 190 3.47 12.98 -5.08
CA GLN A 190 3.62 11.54 -5.27
C GLN A 190 4.39 11.19 -6.55
N GLN A 191 5.19 12.11 -7.09
CA GLN A 191 6.05 11.84 -8.23
C GLN A 191 6.99 10.65 -7.94
N THR A 192 7.24 9.84 -8.98
CA THR A 192 8.21 8.75 -8.90
C THR A 192 9.61 9.28 -9.12
N TYR A 193 10.55 8.82 -8.30
CA TYR A 193 11.97 9.10 -8.39
C TYR A 193 12.74 7.80 -8.56
N TYR A 194 13.96 7.89 -9.11
CA TYR A 194 14.89 6.78 -9.13
C TYR A 194 16.28 7.19 -8.66
N ALA A 195 17.03 6.24 -8.11
CA ALA A 195 18.39 6.42 -7.62
C ALA A 195 19.22 5.14 -7.78
N PRO A 196 20.56 5.22 -7.93
CA PRO A 196 21.43 4.04 -7.93
C PRO A 196 21.29 3.21 -6.65
N GLY A 197 21.26 1.87 -6.78
CA GLY A 197 21.03 0.94 -5.67
C GLY A 197 21.75 -0.39 -5.87
N ASN A 198 23.09 -0.35 -5.94
CA ASN A 198 23.97 -1.46 -6.32
C ASN A 198 23.59 -2.84 -5.72
N PRO A 199 23.31 -3.89 -6.53
CA PRO A 199 23.11 -3.84 -7.98
C PRO A 199 21.72 -3.30 -8.37
N GLY A 200 21.66 -2.53 -9.44
CA GLY A 200 20.40 -1.97 -9.96
C GLY A 200 20.03 -0.62 -9.34
N TYR A 201 18.74 -0.37 -9.19
CA TYR A 201 18.20 0.95 -8.83
C TYR A 201 17.10 0.86 -7.78
N TRP A 202 17.00 1.91 -6.98
CA TRP A 202 15.83 2.22 -6.21
C TRP A 202 14.85 3.01 -7.07
N VAL A 203 13.58 2.63 -7.04
CA VAL A 203 12.46 3.43 -7.54
C VAL A 203 11.59 3.74 -6.35
N TYR A 204 11.23 5.00 -6.13
CA TYR A 204 10.48 5.39 -4.95
C TYR A 204 9.53 6.55 -5.17
N ARG A 205 8.52 6.67 -4.31
CA ARG A 205 7.59 7.80 -4.30
C ARG A 205 7.03 8.04 -2.90
N ASN A 206 6.59 9.25 -2.64
CA ASN A 206 5.77 9.50 -1.45
C ASN A 206 4.37 8.91 -1.66
N LEU A 207 3.73 8.51 -0.57
CA LEU A 207 2.42 7.88 -0.59
C LEU A 207 1.38 8.76 0.11
N ARG A 208 0.16 8.80 -0.44
CA ARG A 208 -1.04 9.28 0.29
C ARG A 208 -1.79 8.17 0.99
N HIS A 209 -1.61 6.93 0.55
CA HIS A 209 -2.24 5.76 1.12
C HIS A 209 -1.36 4.52 0.92
N PHE A 210 -1.71 3.41 1.57
CA PHE A 210 -0.94 2.18 1.49
C PHE A 210 -1.84 0.97 1.30
N SER A 211 -1.72 0.39 0.11
CA SER A 211 -2.51 -0.74 -0.37
C SER A 211 -1.68 -1.54 -1.38
N SER A 212 -1.86 -1.38 -2.69
CA SER A 212 -1.12 -2.15 -3.70
C SER A 212 -0.40 -1.25 -4.72
N TYR A 213 0.87 -1.55 -4.97
CA TYR A 213 1.73 -0.78 -5.86
C TYR A 213 2.64 -1.70 -6.66
N ILE A 214 2.97 -1.32 -7.88
CA ILE A 214 3.94 -2.04 -8.73
C ILE A 214 4.95 -1.06 -9.31
N VAL A 215 6.05 -1.55 -9.86
CA VAL A 215 6.90 -0.77 -10.77
C VAL A 215 6.48 -1.05 -12.21
N ALA A 216 6.23 0.00 -12.99
CA ALA A 216 5.74 -0.05 -14.38
C ALA A 216 6.50 0.91 -15.32
N TYR A 217 6.19 0.83 -16.63
CA TYR A 217 6.79 1.60 -17.75
C TYR A 217 5.71 2.17 -18.67
#